data_AF-A0A7S0EB30-F1
#
_entry.id   AF-A0A7S0EB30-F1
#
_cell.length_a   1.000
_cell.length_b   1.000
_cell.length_c   1.000
_cell.angle_alpha   90.00
_cell.angle_beta   90.00
_cell.angle_gamma   90.00
#
_symmetry.space_group_name_H-M   'P 1'
#
loop_
_entity.id
_entity.type
_entity.pdbx_description
1 polymer ?
#
loop_
_entity_poly.entity_id
_entity_poly.type
_entity_poly.pdbx_seq_one_letter_code
_entity_poly.pdbx_strand_id
1 'polypeptide(L)'
;ARRSIEVLCFLAMRGAMPAPMLTLIWRASLDKHETVRQCIYALLVDVSVHLQLPLLHLLYAHIQKIPLAEYTPTTMTLLRGFAISAISSPHNQQKPPGKFWFGMEELWQIMQDGSAVSADMRMMAGGVMQDLLGWQHCYPQRGEFLIRCVEQLRAG
;
A
#
# COMPACT_ATOMS: atom_id res chain seq x y z
N ALA A 1 -22.91 -6.20 5.37
CA ALA A 1 -21.46 -6.03 5.20
C ALA A 1 -20.82 -5.15 6.29
N ARG A 2 -21.36 -3.97 6.60
CA ARG A 2 -20.75 -3.00 7.55
C ARG A 2 -20.49 -3.49 8.98
N ARG A 3 -21.20 -4.52 9.49
CA ARG A 3 -20.94 -5.09 10.83
C ARG A 3 -19.73 -6.02 10.89
N SER A 4 -19.35 -6.63 9.76
CA SER A 4 -18.23 -7.58 9.72
C SER A 4 -16.88 -6.88 9.83
N ILE A 5 -16.78 -5.64 9.34
CA ILE A 5 -15.55 -4.85 9.42
C ILE A 5 -15.22 -4.45 10.86
N GLU A 6 -16.23 -4.12 11.67
CA GLU A 6 -16.05 -3.75 13.08
C GLU A 6 -15.45 -4.93 13.86
N VAL A 7 -15.90 -6.15 13.58
CA VAL A 7 -15.35 -7.37 14.20
C VAL A 7 -13.90 -7.59 13.75
N LEU A 8 -13.59 -7.42 12.47
CA LEU A 8 -12.24 -7.59 11.95
C LEU A 8 -11.28 -6.52 12.51
N CYS A 9 -11.69 -5.26 12.54
CA CYS A 9 -10.93 -4.18 13.16
C CYS A 9 -10.73 -4.46 14.66
N PHE A 10 -11.76 -4.90 15.38
CA PHE A 10 -11.62 -5.29 16.78
C PHE A 10 -10.60 -6.41 16.98
N LEU A 11 -10.63 -7.46 16.16
CA LEU A 11 -9.64 -8.54 16.21
C LEU A 11 -8.21 -8.03 15.92
N ALA A 12 -8.05 -7.16 14.92
CA ALA A 12 -6.77 -6.54 14.59
C ALA A 12 -6.25 -5.67 15.75
N MET A 13 -7.09 -4.80 16.31
CA MET A 13 -6.78 -3.95 17.47
C MET A 13 -6.36 -4.77 18.70
N ARG A 14 -6.96 -5.94 18.90
CA ARG A 14 -6.63 -6.86 20.00
C ARG A 14 -5.42 -7.75 19.70
N GLY A 15 -4.81 -7.66 18.51
CA GLY A 15 -3.74 -8.57 18.09
C GLY A 15 -4.19 -10.03 17.94
N ALA A 16 -5.51 -10.26 17.86
CA ALA A 16 -6.13 -11.58 17.80
C ALA A 16 -6.42 -12.04 16.36
N MET A 17 -6.08 -11.22 15.35
CA MET A 17 -6.24 -11.59 13.95
C MET A 17 -5.08 -12.51 13.50
N PRO A 18 -5.34 -13.77 13.14
CA PRO A 18 -4.29 -14.67 12.70
C PRO A 18 -3.96 -14.46 11.22
N ALA A 19 -2.71 -14.67 10.83
CA ALA A 19 -2.25 -14.54 9.44
C ALA A 19 -3.08 -15.34 8.40
N PRO A 20 -3.53 -16.58 8.68
CA PRO A 20 -4.44 -17.32 7.80
C PRO A 20 -5.76 -16.60 7.52
N MET A 21 -6.31 -15.86 8.49
CA MET A 21 -7.54 -15.10 8.30
C MET A 21 -7.32 -13.94 7.32
N LEU A 22 -6.24 -13.18 7.48
CA LEU A 22 -5.89 -12.09 6.56
C LEU A 22 -5.66 -12.63 5.13
N THR A 23 -4.98 -13.77 5.02
CA THR A 23 -4.76 -14.46 3.74
C THR A 23 -6.08 -14.91 3.11
N LEU A 24 -7.04 -15.40 3.91
CA LEU A 24 -8.36 -15.80 3.42
C LEU A 24 -9.14 -14.60 2.86
N ILE A 25 -9.12 -13.46 3.56
CA ILE A 25 -9.74 -12.21 3.09
C ILE A 25 -9.10 -11.76 1.78
N TRP A 26 -7.76 -11.78 1.68
CA TRP A 26 -7.06 -11.46 0.43
C TRP A 26 -7.51 -12.39 -0.72
N ARG A 27 -7.50 -13.70 -0.49
CA ARG A 27 -7.90 -14.70 -1.50
C ARG A 27 -9.33 -14.52 -1.96
N ALA A 28 -10.22 -14.04 -1.10
CA ALA A 28 -11.61 -13.76 -1.47
C ALA A 28 -11.72 -12.65 -2.53
N SER A 29 -10.69 -11.83 -2.75
CA SER A 29 -10.64 -10.80 -3.80
C SER A 29 -10.22 -11.34 -5.17
N LEU A 30 -9.60 -12.52 -5.23
CA LEU A 30 -9.12 -13.15 -6.45
C LEU A 30 -10.30 -13.70 -7.27
N ASP A 31 -10.23 -13.53 -8.59
CA ASP A 31 -11.22 -14.00 -9.57
C ASP A 31 -12.67 -13.55 -9.30
N LYS A 32 -12.83 -12.44 -8.57
CA LYS A 32 -14.14 -11.80 -8.36
C LYS A 32 -14.37 -10.64 -9.30
N HIS A 33 -15.65 -10.34 -9.51
CA HIS A 33 -16.10 -9.10 -10.13
C HIS A 33 -15.47 -7.88 -9.45
N GLU A 34 -15.17 -6.86 -10.24
CA GLU A 34 -14.45 -5.66 -9.80
C GLU A 34 -15.09 -4.98 -8.57
N THR A 35 -16.43 -4.92 -8.51
CA THR A 35 -17.16 -4.34 -7.38
C THR A 35 -16.94 -5.10 -6.07
N VAL A 36 -16.84 -6.42 -6.12
CA VAL A 36 -16.54 -7.27 -4.95
C VAL A 36 -15.09 -7.08 -4.52
N ARG A 37 -14.17 -7.04 -5.50
CA ARG A 37 -12.74 -6.78 -5.24
C ARG A 37 -12.53 -5.42 -4.58
N GLN A 38 -13.19 -4.39 -5.08
CA GLN A 38 -13.16 -3.05 -4.51
C GLN A 38 -13.66 -3.03 -3.05
N CYS A 39 -14.76 -3.72 -2.74
CA CYS A 39 -15.25 -3.84 -1.37
C CYS A 39 -14.22 -4.52 -0.44
N ILE A 40 -13.57 -5.58 -0.92
CA ILE A 40 -12.57 -6.33 -0.13
C ILE A 40 -11.31 -5.47 0.07
N TYR A 41 -10.87 -4.75 -0.94
CA TYR A 41 -9.72 -3.85 -0.84
C TYR A 41 -9.98 -2.70 0.13
N ALA A 42 -11.16 -2.08 0.08
CA ALA A 42 -11.56 -1.07 1.06
C ALA A 42 -11.53 -1.64 2.50
N LEU A 43 -12.06 -2.85 2.67
CA LEU A 43 -12.03 -3.56 3.96
C LEU A 43 -10.60 -3.83 4.44
N LEU A 44 -9.70 -4.25 3.55
CA LEU A 44 -8.28 -4.48 3.89
C LEU A 44 -7.58 -3.18 4.32
N VAL A 45 -7.88 -2.05 3.65
CA VAL A 45 -7.37 -0.73 4.04
C VAL A 45 -7.85 -0.35 5.43
N ASP A 46 -9.15 -0.47 5.71
CA ASP A 46 -9.70 -0.13 7.02
C ASP A 46 -9.10 -0.98 8.15
N VAL A 47 -8.92 -2.29 7.92
CA VAL A 47 -8.31 -3.20 8.88
C VAL A 47 -6.81 -2.90 9.08
N SER A 48 -6.11 -2.50 8.03
CA SER A 48 -4.65 -2.27 8.06
C SER A 48 -4.21 -1.19 9.05
N VAL A 49 -5.07 -0.23 9.39
CA VAL A 49 -4.81 0.79 10.42
C VAL A 49 -4.47 0.17 11.79
N HIS A 50 -5.00 -1.02 12.07
CA HIS A 50 -4.88 -1.71 13.35
C HIS A 50 -3.99 -2.96 13.30
N LEU A 51 -3.44 -3.30 12.13
CA LEU A 51 -2.61 -4.49 12.00
C LEU A 51 -1.25 -4.29 12.65
N GLN A 52 -0.79 -5.35 13.32
CA GLN A 52 0.59 -5.44 13.77
C GLN A 52 1.55 -5.54 12.57
N LEU A 53 2.79 -5.12 12.77
CA LEU A 53 3.80 -5.04 11.72
C LEU A 53 3.97 -6.34 10.89
N PRO A 54 3.98 -7.56 11.48
CA PRO A 54 4.08 -8.80 10.68
C PRO A 54 2.91 -8.99 9.70
N LEU A 55 1.70 -8.57 10.08
CA LEU A 55 0.52 -8.67 9.22
C LEU A 55 0.48 -7.56 8.16
N LEU A 56 1.02 -6.38 8.47
CA LEU A 56 1.26 -5.34 7.45
C LEU A 56 2.21 -5.84 6.37
N HIS A 57 3.32 -6.49 6.75
CA HIS A 57 4.22 -7.14 5.79
C HIS A 57 3.52 -8.21 4.96
N LEU A 58 2.69 -9.04 5.59
CA LEU A 58 1.95 -10.08 4.87
C LEU A 58 1.02 -9.47 3.82
N LEU A 59 0.25 -8.45 4.18
CA LEU A 59 -0.64 -7.76 3.25
C LEU A 59 0.13 -7.05 2.14
N TYR A 60 1.24 -6.41 2.47
CA TYR A 60 2.10 -5.79 1.48
C TYR A 60 2.69 -6.80 0.49
N ALA A 61 3.16 -7.94 0.98
CA ALA A 61 3.67 -9.03 0.13
C ALA A 61 2.58 -9.59 -0.81
N HIS A 62 1.30 -9.47 -0.44
CA HIS A 62 0.19 -9.78 -1.34
C HIS A 62 -0.01 -8.71 -2.41
N ILE A 63 0.07 -7.42 -2.06
CA ILE A 63 -0.02 -6.30 -3.01
C ILE A 63 1.14 -6.37 -4.02
N GLN A 64 2.35 -6.66 -3.57
CA GLN A 64 3.55 -6.78 -4.42
C GLN A 64 3.47 -7.91 -5.44
N LYS A 65 2.62 -8.91 -5.22
CA LYS A 65 2.42 -10.02 -6.15
C LYS A 65 1.51 -9.65 -7.32
N ILE A 66 0.81 -8.51 -7.26
CA ILE A 66 0.04 -8.02 -8.40
C ILE A 66 1.04 -7.53 -9.46
N PRO A 67 1.05 -8.09 -10.68
CA PRO A 67 1.91 -7.59 -11.75
C PRO A 67 1.54 -6.15 -12.11
N LEU A 68 2.52 -5.27 -12.35
CA LEU A 68 2.27 -3.87 -12.70
C LEU A 68 1.32 -3.72 -13.92
N ALA A 69 1.43 -4.61 -14.90
CA ALA A 69 0.56 -4.62 -16.08
C ALA A 69 -0.93 -4.88 -15.76
N GLU A 70 -1.23 -5.45 -14.60
CA GLU A 70 -2.59 -5.75 -14.13
C GLU A 70 -3.12 -4.68 -13.17
N TYR A 71 -2.36 -3.62 -12.88
CA TYR A 71 -2.84 -2.56 -12.02
C TYR A 71 -4.06 -1.88 -12.68
N THR A 72 -5.09 -1.68 -11.87
CA THR A 72 -6.31 -0.94 -12.19
C THR A 72 -6.48 0.23 -11.22
N PRO A 73 -7.41 1.17 -11.47
CA PRO A 73 -7.74 2.22 -10.49
C PRO A 73 -8.10 1.66 -9.10
N THR A 74 -8.74 0.49 -9.07
CA THR A 74 -9.08 -0.25 -7.85
C THR A 74 -7.83 -0.70 -7.09
N THR A 75 -6.83 -1.26 -7.78
CA THR A 75 -5.54 -1.64 -7.14
C THR A 75 -4.73 -0.42 -6.69
N MET A 76 -4.80 0.69 -7.43
CA MET A 76 -4.13 1.94 -7.05
C MET A 76 -4.75 2.53 -5.79
N THR A 77 -6.07 2.49 -5.67
CA THR A 77 -6.79 2.91 -4.45
C THR A 77 -6.40 2.05 -3.25
N LEU A 78 -6.25 0.74 -3.44
CA LEU A 78 -5.71 -0.17 -2.43
C LEU A 78 -4.29 0.22 -2.01
N LEU A 79 -3.38 0.36 -2.98
CA LEU A 79 -1.97 0.69 -2.71
C LEU A 79 -1.86 2.02 -1.94
N ARG A 80 -2.57 3.06 -2.38
CA ARG A 80 -2.63 4.35 -1.70
C ARG A 80 -3.15 4.21 -0.28
N GLY A 81 -4.32 3.59 -0.11
CA GLY A 81 -4.96 3.43 1.19
C GLY A 81 -4.08 2.65 2.17
N PHE A 82 -3.47 1.56 1.71
CA PHE A 82 -2.56 0.74 2.49
C PHE A 82 -1.25 1.46 2.84
N ALA A 83 -0.63 2.16 1.89
CA ALA A 83 0.60 2.92 2.15
C ALA A 83 0.37 3.96 3.26
N ILE A 84 -0.72 4.72 3.15
CA ILE A 84 -1.14 5.72 4.14
C ILE A 84 -1.31 5.08 5.53
N SER A 85 -2.08 4.02 5.65
CA SER A 85 -2.37 3.38 6.93
C SER A 85 -1.13 2.68 7.52
N ALA A 86 -0.34 2.00 6.71
CA ALA A 86 0.81 1.22 7.16
C ALA A 86 2.01 2.10 7.54
N ILE A 87 2.26 3.21 6.83
CA ILE A 87 3.33 4.17 7.17
C ILE A 87 2.99 4.94 8.45
N SER A 88 1.72 5.28 8.65
CA SER A 88 1.25 6.01 9.84
C SER A 88 0.93 5.10 11.04
N SER A 89 0.93 3.78 10.85
CA SER A 89 0.58 2.81 11.88
C SER A 89 1.43 2.97 13.13
N PRO A 90 0.83 2.93 14.34
CA PRO A 90 1.59 2.93 15.60
C PRO A 90 2.55 1.74 15.70
N HIS A 91 2.25 0.63 15.00
CA HIS A 91 3.10 -0.55 14.95
C HIS A 91 4.31 -0.41 13.99
N ASN A 92 4.38 0.68 13.22
CA ASN A 92 5.47 1.01 12.30
C ASN A 92 6.15 2.36 12.65
N GLN A 93 6.09 2.77 13.93
CA GLN A 93 6.73 4.00 14.43
C GLN A 93 8.20 3.82 14.82
N GLN A 94 8.86 2.77 14.31
CA GLN A 94 10.29 2.59 14.53
C GLN A 94 11.07 3.77 13.93
N LYS A 95 12.22 4.13 14.53
CA LYS A 95 13.14 5.07 13.88
C LYS A 95 13.84 4.36 12.72
N PRO A 96 14.21 5.08 11.64
CA PRO A 96 15.12 4.52 10.64
C PRO A 96 16.38 3.92 11.30
N PRO A 97 16.87 2.75 10.85
CA PRO A 97 16.49 2.02 9.64
C PRO A 97 15.31 1.04 9.80
N GLY A 98 14.77 0.83 11.01
CA GLY A 98 13.70 -0.14 11.27
C GLY A 98 12.29 0.26 10.78
N LYS A 99 12.17 1.45 10.18
CA LYS A 99 10.92 1.96 9.64
C LYS A 99 10.68 1.46 8.22
N PHE A 100 9.48 0.96 7.96
CA PHE A 100 9.09 0.51 6.63
C PHE A 100 8.26 1.55 5.90
N TRP A 101 8.65 1.85 4.66
CA TRP A 101 8.05 2.86 3.78
C TRP A 101 7.06 2.22 2.81
N PHE A 102 6.15 1.42 3.34
CA PHE A 102 5.20 0.59 2.59
C PHE A 102 4.61 1.33 1.39
N GLY A 103 4.72 0.73 0.20
CA GLY A 103 4.12 1.25 -1.03
C GLY A 103 4.91 2.34 -1.76
N MET A 104 5.91 2.98 -1.13
CA MET A 104 6.67 4.05 -1.78
C MET A 104 7.52 3.54 -2.95
N GLU A 105 8.08 2.33 -2.83
CA GLU A 105 8.83 1.72 -3.93
C GLU A 105 7.92 1.35 -5.11
N GLU A 106 6.72 0.80 -4.86
CA GLU A 106 5.76 0.48 -5.92
C GLU A 106 5.29 1.75 -6.62
N LEU A 107 4.98 2.81 -5.88
CA LEU A 107 4.62 4.11 -6.45
C LEU A 107 5.74 4.65 -7.34
N TRP A 108 6.99 4.53 -6.88
CA TRP A 108 8.17 4.90 -7.66
C TRP A 108 8.28 4.10 -8.95
N GLN A 109 8.12 2.78 -8.92
CA GLN A 109 8.14 1.93 -10.12
C GLN A 109 7.00 2.27 -11.08
N ILE A 110 5.81 2.55 -10.56
CA ILE A 110 4.64 2.89 -11.37
C ILE A 110 4.85 4.21 -12.11
N MET A 111 5.38 5.25 -11.46
CA MET A 111 5.53 6.57 -12.11
C MET A 111 6.56 6.60 -13.26
N GLN A 112 7.39 5.56 -13.41
CA GLN A 112 8.43 5.53 -14.44
C GLN A 112 7.85 5.45 -15.85
N ASP A 113 8.55 6.06 -16.82
CA ASP A 113 8.09 6.13 -18.21
C ASP A 113 8.00 4.77 -18.90
N GLY A 114 8.84 3.81 -18.50
CA GLY A 114 8.81 2.44 -19.01
C GLY A 114 7.86 1.49 -18.28
N SER A 115 7.03 1.98 -17.34
CA SER A 115 6.11 1.11 -16.62
C SER A 115 4.99 0.59 -17.53
N ALA A 116 4.49 -0.61 -17.23
CA ALA A 116 3.43 -1.26 -17.99
C ALA A 116 2.02 -0.69 -17.74
N VAL A 117 1.90 0.44 -17.02
CA VAL A 117 0.62 1.05 -16.64
C VAL A 117 0.25 2.22 -17.56
N SER A 118 -1.02 2.63 -17.55
CA SER A 118 -1.49 3.80 -18.30
C SER A 118 -0.87 5.11 -17.79
N ALA A 119 -0.80 6.13 -18.67
CA ALA A 119 -0.33 7.46 -18.29
C ALA A 119 -1.12 8.06 -17.11
N ASP A 120 -2.44 7.85 -17.08
CA ASP A 120 -3.30 8.31 -15.97
C ASP A 120 -2.90 7.68 -14.63
N MET A 121 -2.54 6.40 -14.64
CA MET A 121 -2.09 5.71 -13.43
C MET A 121 -0.70 6.16 -13.00
N ARG A 122 0.19 6.49 -13.94
CA ARG A 122 1.49 7.12 -13.64
C ARG A 122 1.31 8.47 -12.97
N MET A 123 0.42 9.31 -13.50
CA MET A 123 0.07 10.60 -12.91
C MET A 123 -0.53 10.42 -11.51
N MET A 124 -1.43 9.45 -11.33
CA MET A 124 -2.02 9.15 -10.03
C MET A 124 -0.96 8.70 -9.02
N ALA A 125 -0.06 7.79 -9.42
CA ALA A 125 1.04 7.34 -8.56
C ALA A 125 1.98 8.50 -8.18
N GLY A 126 2.32 9.37 -9.13
CA GLY A 126 3.09 10.58 -8.89
C GLY A 126 2.43 11.51 -7.87
N GLY A 127 1.12 11.74 -7.99
CA GLY A 127 0.35 12.52 -7.02
C GLY A 127 0.38 11.90 -5.62
N VAL A 128 0.17 10.59 -5.50
CA VAL A 128 0.25 9.89 -4.21
C VAL A 128 1.67 9.95 -3.62
N MET A 129 2.69 9.78 -4.45
CA MET A 129 4.09 9.86 -4.04
C MET A 129 4.43 11.27 -3.51
N GLN A 130 3.98 12.31 -4.21
CA GLN A 130 4.14 13.70 -3.78
C GLN A 130 3.45 13.96 -2.44
N ASP A 131 2.21 13.48 -2.27
CA ASP A 131 1.48 13.59 -1.00
C ASP A 131 2.25 12.93 0.15
N LEU A 132 2.70 11.68 -0.04
CA LEU A 132 3.45 10.92 0.97
C LEU A 132 4.77 11.59 1.32
N LEU A 133 5.53 12.08 0.33
CA LEU A 133 6.77 12.81 0.56
C LEU A 133 6.52 14.14 1.30
N GLY A 134 5.34 14.74 1.14
CA GLY A 134 4.90 15.90 1.90
C GLY A 134 4.75 15.64 3.41
N TRP A 135 4.55 14.39 3.83
CA TRP A 135 4.32 14.05 5.23
C TRP A 135 5.61 14.13 6.07
N GLN A 136 5.50 14.65 7.29
CA GLN A 136 6.62 14.73 8.24
C GLN A 136 7.21 13.35 8.54
N HIS A 137 6.36 12.34 8.63
CA HIS A 137 6.78 10.96 8.88
C HIS A 137 7.66 10.37 7.79
N CYS A 138 7.60 10.90 6.56
CA CYS A 138 8.33 10.47 5.38
C CYS A 138 9.53 11.38 5.04
N TYR A 139 9.86 12.35 5.90
CA TYR A 139 10.99 13.25 5.69
C TYR A 139 12.30 12.53 5.30
N PRO A 140 12.69 11.41 5.94
CA PRO A 140 13.91 10.69 5.57
C PRO A 140 13.94 10.16 4.12
N GLN A 141 12.79 9.98 3.48
CA GLN A 141 12.69 9.46 2.11
C GLN A 141 12.86 10.55 1.05
N ARG A 142 12.74 11.83 1.40
CA ARG A 142 12.85 12.93 0.43
C ARG A 142 14.21 12.97 -0.26
N GLY A 143 15.29 12.85 0.51
CA GLY A 143 16.65 12.86 -0.03
C GLY A 143 16.90 11.67 -0.96
N GLU A 144 16.48 10.48 -0.54
CA GLU A 144 16.60 9.24 -1.32
C GLU A 144 15.94 9.37 -2.70
N PHE A 145 14.64 9.73 -2.74
CA PHE A 145 13.94 9.84 -4.02
C PHE A 145 14.40 11.02 -4.86
N LEU A 146 14.86 12.13 -4.26
CA LEU A 146 15.46 13.23 -5.01
C LEU A 146 16.74 12.80 -5.72
N ILE A 147 17.60 12.03 -5.06
CA ILE A 147 18.82 11.48 -5.67
C ILE A 147 18.45 10.60 -6.87
N ARG A 148 17.48 9.69 -6.71
CA ARG A 148 17.02 8.82 -7.81
C ARG A 148 16.48 9.61 -9.00
N CYS A 149 15.71 10.68 -8.77
CA CYS A 149 15.26 11.57 -9.85
C CYS A 149 16.45 12.19 -10.61
N VAL A 150 17.46 12.68 -9.90
CA VAL A 150 18.66 13.26 -10.52
C VAL A 150 19.44 12.22 -11.33
N GLU A 151 19.55 10.99 -10.82
CA GLU A 151 20.22 9.89 -11.52
C GLU A 151 19.49 9.52 -12.81
N GLN A 152 18.15 9.45 -12.78
CA GLN A 152 17.36 9.17 -13.98
C GLN A 152 17.48 10.26 -15.04
N LEU A 153 17.47 11.53 -14.65
CA LEU A 153 17.66 12.65 -15.58
C LEU A 153 19.05 12.67 -16.22
N ARG A 154 20.06 12.05 -15.60
CA ARG A 154 21.41 11.92 -16.17
C ARG A 154 21.54 10.70 -17.09
N ALA A 155 20.69 9.70 -16.92
CA ALA A 155 20.73 8.45 -17.66
C ALA A 155 19.91 8.49 -18.95
N GLY A 156 18.94 9.40 -19.05
CA GLY A 156 18.18 9.72 -20.27
C GLY A 156 18.88 10.74 -21.15
#